data_AF-A0A830D8D6-F1
#
_entry.id   AF-A0A830D8D6-F1
#
_cell.length_a   1.000
_cell.length_b   1.000
_cell.length_c   1.000
_cell.angle_alpha   90.00
_cell.angle_beta   90.00
_cell.angle_gamma   90.00
#
_symmetry.space_group_name_H-M   'P 1'
#
loop_
_entity.id
_entity.type
_entity.pdbx_description
1 polymer ?
#
loop_
_entity_poly.entity_id
_entity_poly.type
_entity_poly.pdbx_seq_one_letter_code
_entity_poly.pdbx_strand_id
1 'polypeptide(L)' 'MKDDIFPAIANGSQIDTKLRQTFQKNFVQVQNILDQKRLLINEINQNHELKIPYNLTRNVGLIRELTNNIRSVVDLCRSL' A
#
# COMPACT_ATOMS: atom_id res chain seq x y z
N MET A 1 -38.49 18.57 -24.88
CA MET A 1 -37.79 18.56 -23.59
C MET A 1 -37.29 17.15 -23.34
N LYS A 2 -36.13 16.80 -23.93
CA LYS A 2 -35.54 15.46 -23.83
C LYS A 2 -34.02 15.60 -23.87
N ASP A 3 -33.51 16.54 -23.08
CA ASP A 3 -32.10 16.96 -23.14
C ASP A 3 -31.42 16.90 -21.76
N ASP A 4 -32.18 16.66 -20.68
CA ASP A 4 -31.64 16.70 -19.31
C ASP A 4 -31.19 15.33 -18.77
N ILE A 5 -31.42 14.22 -19.51
CA ILE A 5 -31.10 12.86 -19.03
C ILE A 5 -29.66 12.43 -19.37
N PHE A 6 -29.06 12.99 -20.43
CA PHE A 6 -27.72 12.63 -20.89
C PHE A 6 -26.56 13.04 -19.95
N PRO A 7 -26.54 14.21 -19.30
CA PRO A 7 -25.39 14.60 -18.47
C PRO A 7 -25.31 13.82 -17.15
N ALA A 8 -26.43 13.40 -16.57
CA ALA A 8 -26.44 12.65 -15.31
C ALA A 8 -25.85 11.23 -15.45
N ILE A 9 -26.14 10.53 -16.54
CA ILE A 9 -25.60 9.19 -16.83
C ILE A 9 -24.11 9.26 -17.17
N ALA A 10 -23.69 10.28 -17.93
CA ALA A 10 -22.29 10.52 -18.26
C ALA A 10 -21.44 10.81 -17.01
N ASN A 11 -21.97 11.61 -16.06
CA ASN A 11 -21.30 11.92 -14.80
C ASN A 11 -21.16 10.67 -13.90
N GLY A 12 -22.20 9.83 -13.81
CA GLY A 12 -22.15 8.58 -13.04
C GLY A 12 -21.11 7.59 -13.57
N SER A 13 -21.02 7.43 -14.89
CA SER A 13 -20.02 6.57 -15.55
C SER A 13 -18.59 7.08 -15.34
N GLN A 14 -18.38 8.39 -15.36
CA GLN A 14 -17.08 9.00 -15.14
C GLN A 14 -16.61 8.87 -13.68
N ILE A 15 -17.53 9.01 -12.71
CA ILE A 15 -17.25 8.80 -11.28
C ILE A 15 -16.87 7.34 -11.02
N ASP A 16 -17.62 6.37 -11.57
CA ASP A 16 -17.30 4.94 -11.45
C ASP A 16 -15.91 4.61 -12.03
N THR A 17 -15.59 5.16 -13.21
CA THR A 17 -14.28 4.97 -13.84
C THR A 17 -13.15 5.51 -12.96
N LYS A 18 -13.32 6.70 -12.37
CA LYS A 18 -12.31 7.32 -11.50
C LYS A 18 -12.13 6.55 -10.18
N LEU A 19 -13.22 6.05 -9.60
CA LEU A 19 -13.19 5.21 -8.41
C LEU A 19 -12.42 3.91 -8.69
N ARG A 20 -12.72 3.24 -9.81
CA ARG A 20 -12.03 2.01 -10.24
C ARG A 20 -10.54 2.23 -10.48
N GLN A 21 -10.16 3.34 -11.12
CA GLN A 21 -8.75 3.69 -11.33
C GLN A 21 -8.02 3.93 -10.01
N THR A 22 -8.65 4.66 -9.07
CA THR A 22 -8.08 4.92 -7.74
C THR A 22 -7.92 3.61 -6.97
N PHE A 23 -8.93 2.73 -7.03
CA PHE A 23 -8.88 1.40 -6.44
C PHE A 23 -7.72 0.56 -6.98
N GLN A 24 -7.60 0.45 -8.30
CA GLN A 24 -6.51 -0.31 -8.93
C GLN A 24 -5.14 0.24 -8.54
N LYS A 25 -4.97 1.56 -8.53
CA LYS A 25 -3.71 2.20 -8.14
C LYS A 25 -3.36 1.91 -6.67
N ASN A 26 -4.31 2.03 -5.76
CA ASN A 26 -4.08 1.77 -4.34
C ASN A 26 -3.82 0.28 -4.08
N PHE A 27 -4.51 -0.61 -4.79
CA PHE A 27 -4.31 -2.04 -4.69
C PHE A 27 -2.88 -2.45 -5.08
N VAL A 28 -2.37 -1.94 -6.22
CA VAL A 28 -0.99 -2.20 -6.65
C VAL A 28 0.02 -1.64 -5.64
N GLN A 29 -0.25 -0.46 -5.07
CA GLN A 29 0.62 0.11 -4.03
C GLN A 29 0.65 -0.75 -2.76
N VAL A 30 -0.50 -1.23 -2.28
CA VAL A 30 -0.56 -2.13 -1.12
C VAL A 30 0.21 -3.41 -1.41
N GLN A 31 0.05 -4.01 -2.60
CA GLN A 31 0.80 -5.21 -2.98
C GLN A 31 2.31 -4.97 -2.91
N ASN A 32 2.80 -3.89 -3.50
CA ASN A 32 4.23 -3.54 -3.47
C ASN A 32 4.75 -3.38 -2.03
N ILE A 33 3.97 -2.75 -1.14
CA ILE A 33 4.35 -2.57 0.27
C ILE A 33 4.40 -3.92 1.00
N LEU A 34 3.47 -4.84 0.71
CA LEU A 34 3.46 -6.19 1.30
C LEU A 34 4.66 -7.02 0.82
N ASP A 35 5.05 -6.90 -0.45
CA ASP A 35 6.23 -7.55 -1.00
C ASP A 35 7.51 -7.02 -0.34
N GLN A 36 7.63 -5.70 -0.15
CA GLN A 36 8.72 -5.10 0.61
C GLN A 36 8.75 -5.58 2.07
N LYS A 37 7.58 -5.65 2.73
CA LYS A 37 7.46 -6.18 4.10
C LYS A 37 7.98 -7.62 4.20
N ARG A 38 7.73 -8.46 3.20
CA ARG A 38 8.26 -9.84 3.16
C ARG A 38 9.79 -9.86 3.14
N LEU A 39 10.42 -9.00 2.34
CA LEU A 39 11.88 -8.90 2.25
C LEU A 39 12.49 -8.41 3.58
N LEU A 40 11.90 -7.37 4.19
CA LEU A 40 12.36 -6.84 5.48
C LEU A 40 12.31 -7.90 6.58
N ILE A 41 11.20 -8.66 6.67
CA ILE A 41 11.07 -9.74 7.66
C ILE A 41 12.15 -10.80 7.44
N ASN A 42 12.39 -11.20 6.19
CA ASN A 42 13.43 -12.17 5.88
C ASN A 42 14.82 -11.68 6.32
N GLU A 43 15.15 -10.42 6.05
CA GLU A 43 16.43 -9.84 6.46
C GLU A 43 16.55 -9.71 7.99
N ILE A 44 15.48 -9.30 8.68
CA ILE A 44 15.43 -9.24 10.15
C ILE A 44 15.73 -10.62 10.75
N ASN A 45 15.12 -11.67 10.20
CA ASN A 45 15.31 -13.05 10.64
C ASN A 45 16.75 -13.52 10.41
N GLN A 46 17.32 -13.26 9.22
CA GLN A 46 18.72 -13.58 8.93
C GLN A 46 19.70 -12.88 9.88
N ASN A 47 19.47 -11.59 10.14
CA ASN A 47 20.27 -10.83 11.10
C ASN A 47 20.17 -11.41 12.53
N HIS A 48 18.98 -11.90 12.92
CA HIS A 48 18.77 -12.54 14.22
C HIS A 48 19.47 -13.89 14.32
N GLU A 49 19.39 -14.72 13.28
CA GLU A 49 20.03 -16.04 13.21
C GLU A 49 21.56 -15.94 13.26
N LEU A 50 22.16 -14.99 12.52
CA LEU A 50 23.60 -14.78 12.48
C LEU A 50 24.18 -14.22 13.80
N LYS A 51 23.34 -13.56 14.62
CA LYS A 51 23.71 -12.96 15.92
C LYS A 51 24.91 -12.00 15.89
N ILE A 52 25.25 -11.46 14.72
CA ILE A 52 26.29 -10.45 14.57
C ILE A 52 25.78 -9.15 15.19
N PRO A 53 26.46 -8.56 16.20
CA PRO A 53 25.95 -7.39 16.93
C PRO A 53 25.60 -6.19 16.04
N TYR A 54 26.39 -5.97 14.99
CA TYR A 54 26.11 -4.94 13.98
C TYR A 54 24.77 -5.17 13.26
N ASN A 55 24.50 -6.41 12.82
CA ASN A 55 23.27 -6.77 12.12
C ASN A 55 22.04 -6.66 13.04
N LEU A 56 22.19 -7.02 14.32
CA LEU A 56 21.14 -6.84 15.32
C LEU A 56 20.80 -5.36 15.55
N THR A 57 21.81 -4.48 15.52
CA THR A 57 21.59 -3.03 15.59
C THR A 57 20.82 -2.54 14.36
N ARG A 58 21.14 -3.08 13.17
CA ARG A 58 20.43 -2.77 11.93
C ARG A 58 18.95 -3.19 11.98
N ASN A 59 18.61 -4.28 12.67
CA ASN A 59 17.21 -4.71 12.85
C ASN A 59 16.32 -3.64 13.47
N VAL A 60 16.85 -2.77 14.33
CA VAL A 60 16.08 -1.66 14.91
C VAL A 60 15.57 -0.72 13.81
N GLY A 61 16.39 -0.42 12.81
CA GLY A 61 16.00 0.38 11.65
C GLY A 61 14.97 -0.34 10.77
N LEU A 62 15.22 -1.62 10.46
CA LEU A 62 14.31 -2.43 9.63
C LEU A 62 12.93 -2.60 10.26
N ILE A 63 12.85 -2.76 11.59
CA ILE A 63 11.57 -2.85 12.31
C ILE A 63 10.80 -1.53 12.24
N ARG A 64 11.50 -0.37 12.28
CA ARG A 64 10.84 0.94 12.08
C ARG A 64 10.28 1.06 10.66
N GLU A 65 11.04 0.65 9.65
CA GLU A 65 10.59 0.63 8.26
C GLU A 65 9.38 -0.29 8.08
N LEU A 66 9.44 -1.50 8.63
CA LEU A 66 8.33 -2.45 8.69
C LEU A 66 7.07 -1.82 9.32
N THR A 67 7.24 -1.07 10.41
CA THR A 67 6.13 -0.38 11.10
C THR A 67 5.53 0.73 10.23
N ASN A 68 6.36 1.48 9.51
CA ASN A 68 5.91 2.50 8.57
C ASN A 68 5.15 1.90 7.39
N ASN A 69 5.61 0.77 6.85
CA ASN A 69 4.89 0.05 5.79
C ASN A 69 3.46 -0.31 6.20
N ILE A 70 3.24 -0.72 7.46
CA ILE A 70 1.89 -1.00 7.96
C ILE A 70 1.02 0.25 8.05
N ARG A 71 1.58 1.38 8.51
CA ARG A 71 0.85 2.66 8.52
C ARG A 71 0.43 3.07 7.10
N SER A 72 1.36 2.98 6.13
CA SER A 72 1.08 3.30 4.72
C SER A 72 -0.03 2.42 4.13
N VAL A 73 -0.07 1.13 4.44
CA VAL A 73 -1.17 0.24 3.98
C VAL A 73 -2.51 0.69 4.56
N VAL A 74 -2.55 1.00 5.86
CA VAL A 74 -3.78 1.46 6.51
C VAL A 74 -4.26 2.77 5.89
N ASP A 75 -3.36 3.71 5.60
CA ASP A 75 -3.71 4.98 4.98
C ASP A 75 -4.20 4.82 3.54
N LEU A 76 -3.58 3.93 2.76
CA LEU A 76 -4.06 3.59 1.41
C LEU A 76 -5.47 2.96 1.46
N CYS A 77 -5.74 2.09 2.42
CA CYS A 77 -7.07 1.50 2.60
C CYS A 77 -8.14 2.53 3.00
N ARG A 78 -7.78 3.56 3.78
CA ARG A 78 -8.70 4.66 4.13
C ARG A 78 -8.95 5.63 2.98
N SER A 79 -8.06 5.65 1.98
CA SER A 79 -8.17 6.52 0.80
C SER A 79 -8.99 5.93 -0.34
N LEU A 80 -9.57 4.74 -0.13
CA LEU A 80 -10.53 4.06 -1.00
C LEU A 80 -11.96 4.38 -0.56
#